data_AF-A0A511VDW3-F1
#
_entry.id   AF-A0A511VDW3-F1
#
_cell.length_a   1.000
_cell.length_b   1.000
_cell.length_c   1.000
_cell.angle_alpha   90.00
_cell.angle_beta   90.00
_cell.angle_gamma   90.00
#
_symmetry.space_group_name_H-M   'P 1'
#
loop_
_entity.id
_entity.type
_entity.pdbx_description
1 polymer ?
#
loop_
_entity_poly.entity_id
_entity_poly.type
_entity_poly.pdbx_seq_one_letter_code
_entity_poly.pdbx_strand_id
1 'polypeptide(L)' 'MKMSVTNKEISVGNIYIQGVSESSVFLVGDTKVITCSSVSDTPPESEPTAPPSRKTRGRKL' A
#
# COMPACT_ATOMS: atom_id res chain seq x y z
N MET A 1 34.18 14.96 -27.42
CA MET A 1 33.86 14.32 -26.13
C MET A 1 33.68 12.83 -26.37
N LYS A 2 34.31 11.96 -25.59
CA LYS A 2 34.14 10.51 -25.68
C LYS A 2 33.32 10.06 -24.47
N MET A 3 32.06 9.67 -24.69
CA MET A 3 31.16 9.19 -23.64
C MET A 3 31.18 7.67 -23.65
N SER A 4 31.70 7.06 -22.58
CA SER A 4 31.66 5.61 -22.39
C SER A 4 30.38 5.25 -21.66
N VAL A 5 29.43 4.63 -22.36
CA VAL A 5 28.22 4.06 -21.75
C VAL A 5 28.51 2.60 -21.45
N THR A 6 28.59 2.27 -20.16
CA THR A 6 28.62 0.87 -19.71
C THR A 6 27.23 0.53 -19.20
N ASN A 7 26.50 -0.29 -19.96
CA ASN A 7 25.21 -0.78 -19.50
C ASN A 7 25.47 -1.87 -18.45
N LYS A 8 25.27 -1.53 -17.17
CA LYS A 8 25.33 -2.51 -16.08
C LYS A 8 23.99 -3.23 -16.10
N GLU A 9 24.00 -4.48 -16.56
CA GLU A 9 22.81 -5.31 -16.55
C GLU A 9 22.24 -5.39 -15.13
N ILE A 10 20.98 -4.98 -14.96
CA ILE A 10 20.26 -5.24 -13.72
C ILE A 10 19.71 -6.67 -13.83
N SER A 11 20.47 -7.63 -13.34
CA SER A 11 20.05 -9.03 -13.30
C SER A 11 19.15 -9.25 -12.10
N VAL A 12 17.84 -9.35 -12.37
CA VAL A 12 16.83 -9.63 -11.36
C VAL A 12 16.47 -11.10 -11.48
N GLY A 13 16.80 -11.88 -10.45
CA GLY A 13 16.42 -13.29 -10.36
C GLY A 13 14.92 -13.43 -10.05
N ASN A 14 14.57 -14.42 -9.24
CA ASN A 14 13.15 -14.68 -8.95
C ASN A 14 12.61 -13.69 -7.91
N ILE A 15 11.55 -12.97 -8.27
CA ILE A 15 10.75 -12.14 -7.37
C ILE A 15 9.41 -12.84 -7.12
N TYR A 16 9.04 -12.99 -5.86
CA TYR A 16 7.74 -13.51 -5.46
C TYR A 16 7.02 -12.50 -4.58
N ILE A 17 5.91 -11.94 -5.08
CA ILE A 17 5.11 -10.92 -4.40
C ILE A 17 3.73 -11.50 -4.12
N GLN A 18 3.33 -11.54 -2.84
CA GLN A 18 2.02 -12.05 -2.42
C GLN A 18 0.89 -11.02 -2.55
N GLY A 19 1.23 -9.73 -2.59
CA GLY A 19 0.28 -8.64 -2.79
C GLY A 19 0.94 -7.27 -2.63
N VAL A 20 0.37 -6.29 -3.30
CA VAL A 20 0.74 -4.86 -3.27
C VAL A 20 -0.58 -4.16 -2.92
N SER A 21 -0.72 -3.65 -1.68
CA SER A 21 -1.97 -3.09 -1.14
C SER A 21 -2.06 -1.57 -1.27
N GLU A 22 -3.28 -1.03 -1.25
CA GLU A 22 -3.59 0.42 -1.21
C GLU A 22 -2.81 1.23 -2.27
N SER A 23 -1.83 2.05 -1.85
CA SER A 23 -0.98 2.86 -2.73
C SER A 23 0.47 2.38 -2.69
N SER A 24 0.72 1.11 -3.04
CA SER A 24 2.07 0.54 -3.04
C SER A 24 2.67 0.36 -4.44
N VAL A 25 3.99 0.54 -4.51
CA VAL A 25 4.80 0.44 -5.73
C VAL A 25 5.97 -0.48 -5.45
N PHE A 26 6.20 -1.45 -6.34
CA PHE A 26 7.39 -2.29 -6.34
C PHE A 26 8.25 -1.91 -7.55
N LEU A 27 9.42 -1.34 -7.30
CA LEU A 27 10.31 -0.85 -8.36
C LEU A 27 11.66 -1.57 -8.31
N VAL A 28 12.16 -1.92 -9.49
CA VAL A 28 13.52 -2.43 -9.68
C VAL A 28 14.26 -1.54 -10.67
N GLY A 29 15.40 -1.00 -10.25
CA GLY A 29 16.16 0.00 -10.98
C GLY A 29 15.91 1.41 -10.47
N ASP A 30 16.28 2.40 -11.28
CA ASP A 30 16.46 3.76 -10.81
C ASP A 30 15.18 4.58 -10.99
N THR A 31 14.92 5.49 -10.06
CA THR A 31 13.80 6.42 -10.16
C THR A 31 14.23 7.77 -9.60
N LYS A 32 13.67 8.84 -10.16
CA LYS A 32 13.95 10.20 -9.69
C LYS A 32 12.96 10.66 -8.63
N VAL A 33 11.67 10.37 -8.82
CA VAL A 33 10.59 10.71 -7.88
C VAL A 33 9.49 9.66 -8.02
N ILE A 34 9.01 9.11 -6.90
CA ILE A 34 7.75 8.35 -6.85
C ILE A 34 6.80 9.15 -5.96
N THR A 35 5.61 9.43 -6.46
CA THR A 35 4.54 10.06 -5.68
C THR A 35 3.38 9.07 -5.61
N CYS A 36 3.13 8.55 -4.42
CA CYS A 36 1.97 7.72 -4.13
C CYS A 36 0.98 8.54 -3.32
N SER A 37 -0.26 8.65 -3.81
CA SER A 37 -1.37 9.22 -3.05
C SER A 37 -2.45 8.15 -2.87
N SER A 38 -3.10 8.18 -1.71
CA SER A 38 -4.35 7.48 -1.47
C SER A 38 -5.35 8.53 -1.03
N VAL A 39 -6.53 8.55 -1.65
CA VAL A 39 -7.63 9.43 -1.25
C VAL A 39 -8.81 8.52 -0.98
N SER A 40 -9.14 8.36 0.30
CA SER A 40 -10.35 7.65 0.72
C SER A 40 -11.54 8.59 0.54
N ASP A 41 -12.47 8.24 -0.34
CA ASP A 41 -13.66 9.04 -0.70
C ASP A 41 -14.87 8.75 0.21
N THR A 42 -14.70 7.97 1.29
CA THR A 42 -15.78 7.69 2.23
C THR A 42 -16.09 8.93 3.06
N PRO A 43 -17.32 9.47 3.01
CA PRO A 43 -17.72 10.55 3.90
C PRO A 43 -17.60 10.08 5.37
N PRO A 44 -17.34 11.01 6.32
CA PRO A 44 -17.01 10.69 7.72
C PRO A 44 -18.11 9.91 8.48
N GLU A 45 -19.33 9.90 7.96
CA GLU A 45 -20.46 9.12 8.47
C GLU A 45 -20.44 7.63 8.09
N SER A 46 -19.58 7.25 7.13
CA SER A 46 -19.50 5.90 6.55
C SER A 46 -18.37 5.04 7.12
N GLU A 47 -17.50 5.60 7.97
CA GLU A 47 -16.55 4.78 8.73
C GLU A 47 -17.32 3.88 9.69
N PRO A 48 -17.08 2.55 9.69
CA PRO A 48 -17.69 1.66 10.67
C PRO A 48 -17.30 2.12 12.07
N THR A 49 -18.22 2.79 12.76
CA THR A 49 -18.06 3.09 14.18
C THR A 49 -17.78 1.76 14.85
N ALA A 50 -16.68 1.68 15.61
CA ALA A 50 -16.26 0.48 16.31
C ALA A 50 -17.47 -0.24 16.93
N PRO A 51 -17.57 -1.59 16.83
CA PRO A 51 -18.78 -2.31 17.19
C PRO A 51 -19.20 -1.93 18.61
N PRO A 52 -20.50 -1.63 18.83
CA PRO A 52 -20.96 -1.21 20.14
C PRO A 52 -20.62 -2.30 21.14
N SER A 53 -19.88 -1.93 22.19
CA SER A 53 -19.59 -2.84 23.30
C SER A 53 -20.91 -3.39 23.81
N ARG A 54 -21.07 -4.72 23.71
CA ARG A 54 -22.30 -5.46 24.01
C ARG A 54 -22.72 -5.15 25.45
N LYS A 55 -23.67 -4.22 25.64
CA LYS A 55 -24.33 -4.04 26.93
C LYS A 55 -25.17 -5.28 27.20
N THR A 56 -24.66 -6.17 28.04
CA THR A 56 -25.34 -7.38 28.50
C THR A 56 -26.65 -6.97 29.17
N ARG A 57 -27.79 -7.11 28.48
CA ARG A 57 -29.12 -6.95 29.09
C ARG A 57 -29.35 -8.13 30.04
N GLY A 58 -29.09 -7.88 31.32
CA GLY A 58 -29.43 -8.78 32.41
C GLY A 58 -30.94 -8.98 32.51
N ARG A 59 -31.33 -10.25 32.60
CA ARG A 59 -32.67 -10.81 32.78
C ARG A 59 -33.49 -10.07 33.84
N LYS A 60 -34.76 -9.76 33.52
CA LYS A 60 -35.80 -9.64 34.55
C LYS A 60 -36.05 -11.03 35.13
N LEU A 61 -35.79 -11.18 36.42
CA LEU A 61 -36.43 -12.15 37.30
C LEU A 61 -37.71 -11.52 37.84
#